data_AF-A0A494WR53-F1
#
_entry.id   AF-A0A494WR53-F1
#
_cell.length_a   1.000
_cell.length_b   1.000
_cell.length_c   1.000
_cell.angle_alpha   90.00
_cell.angle_beta   90.00
_cell.angle_gamma   90.00
#
_symmetry.space_group_name_H-M   'P 1'
#
loop_
_entity.id
_entity.type
_entity.pdbx_description
1 polymer ?
#
loop_
_entity_poly.entity_id
_entity_poly.type
_entity_poly.pdbx_seq_one_letter_code
_entity_poly.pdbx_strand_id
1 'polypeptide(L)'
;MKTVKLSITLPKDLVDQMKNLTTNISSFIAAGMREYVSREQSRRAIKESAGAWSDENHPELQTVVDVEKYVREVRSTWRRAEH
;
A
#
# COMPACT_ATOMS: atom_id res chain seq x y z
N MET A 1 3.81 -11.01 17.84
CA MET A 1 3.43 -9.61 17.57
C MET A 1 3.41 -8.87 18.89
N LYS A 2 4.05 -7.70 19.04
CA LYS A 2 4.02 -6.92 20.29
C LYS A 2 2.79 -6.01 20.28
N THR A 3 2.05 -5.98 21.39
CA THR A 3 0.87 -5.11 21.56
C THR A 3 1.19 -3.96 22.51
N VAL A 4 0.63 -2.78 22.23
CA VAL A 4 0.73 -1.60 23.08
C VAL A 4 -0.67 -1.26 23.60
N LYS A 5 -0.79 -0.95 24.90
CA LYS A 5 -2.07 -0.50 25.47
C LYS A 5 -2.31 0.96 25.06
N LEU A 6 -3.49 1.22 24.53
CA LEU A 6 -3.92 2.56 24.13
C LEU A 6 -5.23 2.89 24.85
N SER A 7 -5.35 4.11 25.38
CA SER A 7 -6.60 4.65 25.93
C SER A 7 -7.18 5.63 24.91
N ILE A 8 -8.39 5.37 24.43
CA ILE A 8 -9.09 6.21 23.45
C ILE A 8 -10.51 6.52 23.91
N THR A 9 -11.01 7.69 23.53
CA THR A 9 -12.41 8.08 23.74
C THR A 9 -13.17 7.87 22.45
N LEU A 10 -14.31 7.19 22.53
CA LEU A 10 -15.19 6.90 21.39
C LEU A 10 -16.62 7.34 21.72
N PRO A 11 -17.42 7.74 20.70
CA PRO A 11 -18.83 8.01 20.89
C PRO A 11 -19.57 6.80 21.47
N LYS A 12 -20.48 7.04 22.42
CA LYS A 12 -21.19 5.97 23.13
C LYS A 12 -22.04 5.13 22.18
N ASP A 13 -22.76 5.79 21.27
CA ASP A 13 -23.60 5.17 20.27
C ASP A 13 -22.81 4.19 19.39
N LEU A 14 -21.59 4.56 18.99
CA LEU A 14 -20.70 3.70 18.23
C LEU A 14 -20.24 2.49 19.04
N VAL A 15 -19.90 2.69 20.33
CA VAL A 15 -19.51 1.59 21.22
C VAL A 15 -20.67 0.60 21.42
N ASP A 16 -21.88 1.10 21.58
CA ASP A 16 -23.07 0.26 21.75
C ASP A 16 -23.36 -0.53 20.45
N GLN A 17 -23.23 0.09 19.28
CA GLN A 17 -23.30 -0.61 18.00
C GLN A 17 -22.24 -1.70 17.88
N MET A 18 -20.99 -1.43 18.23
CA MET A 18 -19.91 -2.42 18.19
C MET A 18 -20.18 -3.59 19.14
N LYS A 19 -20.70 -3.33 20.35
CA LYS A 19 -21.05 -4.38 21.32
C LYS A 19 -22.15 -5.30 20.83
N ASN A 20 -23.07 -4.81 20.00
CA ASN A 20 -24.10 -5.64 19.38
C ASN A 20 -23.53 -6.56 18.28
N LEU A 21 -22.39 -6.20 17.69
CA LEU A 21 -21.74 -6.97 16.64
C LEU A 21 -20.72 -7.99 17.18
N THR A 22 -20.06 -7.67 18.30
CA THR A 22 -18.99 -8.51 18.85
C THR A 22 -18.71 -8.24 20.32
N THR A 23 -18.32 -9.31 21.02
CA THR A 23 -17.80 -9.24 22.38
C THR A 23 -16.32 -8.85 22.42
N ASN A 24 -15.58 -9.00 21.31
CA ASN A 24 -14.14 -8.71 21.22
C ASN A 24 -13.88 -7.36 20.52
N ILE A 25 -14.08 -6.28 21.26
CA ILE A 25 -13.95 -4.90 20.77
C ILE A 25 -12.52 -4.59 20.30
N SER A 26 -11.50 -5.06 21.01
CA SER A 26 -10.11 -4.76 20.65
C SER A 26 -9.71 -5.38 19.32
N SER A 27 -10.12 -6.62 19.06
CA SER A 27 -9.89 -7.29 17.77
C SER A 27 -10.67 -6.61 16.65
N PHE A 28 -11.91 -6.20 16.91
CA PHE A 28 -12.75 -5.50 15.95
C PHE A 28 -12.15 -4.15 15.53
N ILE A 29 -11.74 -3.33 16.51
CA ILE A 29 -11.05 -2.06 16.25
C ILE A 29 -9.74 -2.31 15.50
N ALA A 30 -8.95 -3.31 15.89
CA ALA A 30 -7.69 -3.61 15.23
C ALA A 30 -7.86 -4.05 13.77
N ALA A 31 -8.92 -4.80 13.47
CA ALA A 31 -9.25 -5.21 12.10
C ALA A 31 -9.62 -3.99 11.24
N GLY A 32 -10.56 -3.17 11.71
CA GLY A 32 -10.99 -1.95 10.99
C GLY A 32 -9.84 -0.95 10.80
N MET A 33 -9.01 -0.75 11.82
CA MET A 33 -7.84 0.14 11.73
C MET A 33 -6.78 -0.38 10.76
N ARG A 34 -6.54 -1.70 10.71
CA ARG A 34 -5.59 -2.29 9.74
C ARG A 34 -6.05 -2.05 8.31
N GLU A 35 -7.34 -2.26 8.05
CA GLU A 35 -7.92 -2.01 6.74
C GLU A 35 -7.84 -0.52 6.37
N TYR A 36 -8.21 0.37 7.28
CA TYR A 36 -8.15 1.81 7.06
C TYR A 36 -6.71 2.29 6.78
N VAL A 37 -5.73 1.86 7.57
CA VAL A 37 -4.32 2.21 7.38
C VAL A 37 -3.81 1.70 6.03
N SER A 38 -4.13 0.46 5.66
CA SER A 38 -3.73 -0.10 4.37
C SER A 38 -4.30 0.73 3.21
N ARG A 39 -5.59 1.07 3.25
CA ARG A 39 -6.24 1.92 2.25
C ARG A 39 -5.60 3.30 2.16
N GLU A 40 -5.28 3.90 3.30
CA GLU A 40 -4.64 5.22 3.36
C GLU A 40 -3.21 5.19 2.82
N GLN A 41 -2.44 4.14 3.10
CA GLN A 41 -1.11 3.94 2.52
C GLN A 41 -1.19 3.77 1.00
N SER A 42 -2.11 2.95 0.49
CA SER A 42 -2.32 2.80 -0.95
C SER A 42 -2.73 4.13 -1.59
N ARG A 43 -3.61 4.90 -0.95
CA ARG A 43 -4.03 6.22 -1.44
C ARG A 43 -2.86 7.19 -1.55
N ARG A 44 -1.96 7.19 -0.56
CA ARG A 44 -0.73 8.01 -0.58
C ARG A 44 0.22 7.54 -1.67
N ALA A 45 0.46 6.23 -1.78
CA ALA A 45 1.31 5.67 -2.82
C ALA A 45 0.80 6.02 -4.23
N ILE A 46 -0.52 5.97 -4.46
CA ILE A 46 -1.13 6.39 -5.75
C ILE A 46 -0.93 7.89 -5.99
N LYS A 47 -1.06 8.73 -4.96
CA LYS A 47 -0.83 10.17 -5.10
C LYS A 47 0.64 10.52 -5.35
N GLU A 48 1.55 9.79 -4.71
CA GLU A 48 2.99 9.98 -4.86
C GLU A 48 3.50 9.40 -6.19
N SER A 49 2.87 8.34 -6.70
CA SER A 49 3.18 7.75 -8.00
C SER A 49 2.46 8.43 -9.17
N ALA A 50 1.43 9.25 -8.90
CA ALA A 50 0.77 10.07 -9.91
C ALA A 50 1.76 11.10 -10.47
N GLY A 51 2.17 10.91 -11.73
CA GLY A 51 3.20 11.72 -12.38
C GLY A 51 4.63 11.22 -12.16
N ALA A 52 4.84 10.10 -11.45
CA ALA A 52 6.15 9.46 -11.38
C ALA A 52 6.61 8.92 -12.74
N TRP A 53 5.65 8.60 -13.62
CA TRP A 53 5.93 8.21 -14.99
C TRP A 53 5.67 9.39 -15.93
N SER A 54 6.73 10.06 -16.35
CA SER A 54 6.74 11.03 -17.44
C SER A 54 7.84 10.67 -18.43
N ASP A 55 7.70 11.08 -19.68
CA ASP A 55 8.73 10.87 -20.71
C ASP A 55 10.07 11.51 -20.32
N GLU A 56 10.04 12.62 -19.56
CA GLU A 56 11.23 13.29 -19.02
C GLU A 56 11.94 12.47 -17.93
N ASN A 57 11.19 11.78 -17.07
CA ASN A 57 11.75 10.99 -15.96
C ASN A 57 12.13 9.56 -16.37
N HIS A 58 11.52 9.04 -17.44
CA HIS A 58 11.73 7.69 -17.96
C HIS A 58 11.84 7.68 -19.50
N PRO A 59 12.89 8.30 -20.08
CA PRO A 59 13.07 8.36 -21.54
C PRO A 59 13.23 6.96 -22.16
N GLU A 60 13.71 5.98 -21.40
CA GLU A 60 13.82 4.59 -21.81
C GLU A 60 12.47 3.89 -22.04
N LEU A 61 11.37 4.55 -21.66
CA LEU A 61 10.00 4.05 -21.85
C LEU A 61 9.17 4.95 -22.77
N GLN A 62 9.79 5.95 -23.41
CA GLN A 62 9.12 6.98 -24.20
C GLN A 62 8.58 6.47 -25.54
N THR A 63 9.31 5.57 -26.23
CA THR A 63 8.85 4.97 -27.49
C THR A 63 8.86 3.44 -27.42
N VAL A 64 8.11 2.80 -28.32
CA VAL A 64 8.07 1.33 -28.42
C VAL A 64 9.48 0.74 -28.58
N VAL A 65 10.35 1.41 -29.34
CA VAL A 65 11.74 0.97 -29.56
C VAL A 65 12.57 1.09 -28.28
N ASP A 66 12.39 2.15 -27.50
CA ASP A 66 13.08 2.34 -26.23
C ASP A 66 12.64 1.30 -25.20
N VAL A 67 11.34 1.03 -25.13
CA VAL A 67 10.76 -0.02 -24.28
C VAL A 67 11.34 -1.40 -24.64
N GLU A 68 11.43 -1.74 -25.92
CA GLU A 68 12.02 -3.00 -26.37
C GLU A 68 13.48 -3.14 -25.96
N LYS A 69 14.25 -2.04 -26.06
CA LYS A 69 15.65 -2.00 -25.65
C LYS A 69 15.78 -2.18 -24.13
N TYR A 70 15.00 -1.44 -23.35
CA TYR A 70 14.97 -1.54 -21.89
C TYR A 70 14.62 -2.96 -21.42
N VAL A 71 13.56 -3.57 -21.97
CA VAL A 71 13.15 -4.94 -21.62
C VAL A 71 14.24 -5.96 -21.95
N ARG A 72 14.96 -5.78 -23.07
CA ARG A 72 16.08 -6.63 -23.44
C ARG A 72 17.24 -6.52 -22.45
N GLU A 73 17.59 -5.31 -22.03
CA GLU A 73 18.65 -5.06 -21.06
C GLU A 73 18.31 -5.66 -19.70
N VAL A 74 17.09 -5.42 -19.19
CA VAL A 74 16.61 -6.02 -17.93
C VAL A 74 16.68 -7.54 -18.01
N ARG A 75 16.14 -8.16 -19.06
CA ARG A 75 16.20 -9.63 -19.20
C ARG A 75 17.62 -10.18 -19.30
N SER A 76 18.58 -9.39 -19.76
CA SER A 76 19.99 -9.78 -19.83
C SER A 76 20.72 -9.67 -18.49
N THR A 77 20.30 -8.78 -17.58
CA THR A 77 20.92 -8.63 -16.26
C THR A 77 20.52 -9.79 -15.33
N TRP A 78 19.25 -10.22 -15.36
CA TRP A 78 18.82 -11.44 -14.64
C TRP A 78 19.61 -12.68 -15.08
N ARG A 79 19.84 -12.83 -16.38
CA ARG A 79 20.62 -13.95 -16.95
C ARG A 79 22.11 -13.93 -16.60
N ARG A 80 22.66 -12.77 -16.21
CA ARG A 80 24.06 -12.63 -15.77
C ARG A 80 24.22 -12.83 -14.26
N ALA A 81 23.16 -12.75 -13.47
CA ALA A 81 23.19 -12.96 -12.03
C ALA A 81 23.11 -14.45 -11.61
N GLU A 82 22.84 -15.35 -12.56
CA GLU A 82 22.77 -16.81 -12.38
C GLU A 82 24.08 -17.55 -12.74
N HIS A 83 25.17 -16.82 -13.03
CA HIS A 83 26.52 -17.33 -13.27
C HIS A 83 27.51 -16.74 -12.26
#